data_AF-A0A423XFY0-F1
#
_entry.id   AF-A0A423XFY0-F1
#
_cell.length_a   1.000
_cell.length_b   1.000
_cell.length_c   1.000
_cell.angle_alpha   90.00
_cell.angle_beta   90.00
_cell.angle_gamma   90.00
#
_symmetry.space_group_name_H-M   'P 1'
#
loop_
_entity.id
_entity.type
_entity.pdbx_description
1 polymer ?
#
loop_
_entity_poly.entity_id
_entity_poly.type
_entity_poly.pdbx_seq_one_letter_code
_entity_poly.pdbx_strand_id
1 'polypeptide(L)'
;MASTSTWVEPQDYHTRPVAVLGGGVLGRRIAASWVAGGFDVHIRDPDEAQRTAASDYIHENIHAYPASKTNIHGPGRVSTFAELADAVANAWLVIEAVPEKLPIKIDTFAELEKLAPNDAILASNSSSYKSSEMLDKVKSDETKSRILNTHYYMPPGNNIVELMTDGFTDPRVIEFLKERQKEVGTTPYVARKESTGFIFNRLWAAVKRETLMVLAEGVSTPEEIDGMFQTMFGSKQGPCGIMDNVGLDTVAFIEKHYIAERGLPSEHTVDWLQANYLDKGKLGLKSHKGGLYPRVPSLRVLDIGVSSAKPTSSGTILEVSGDGKKQKALVSSLPLPDGIDVDKASGRMFWTHMGNPGKPDGAVYSAKLDGTDVQTVVPEGVINTGKQLVVEPESKKLYFCDREGLRVFRVNFDGSELETLIKRGDWEKDGFEDQTKWCVGITVSRKYGKFYWTQKGFSKSGKGRIFSANIDTPAGETAETRTDIQLFLGNLPEPIDLEVDETNDLLYWTDRGELPYGNVVNRAALDPSSGLLANKEGEKPFQTIAKNFNEAIGLKLDHESGYLYVTDLGGSLYRANLDGSNKQRIYSSDDRALAGLTIV
;
A
#
# COMPACT_ATOMS: atom_id res chain seq x y z
N MET A 1 17.14 -36.90 38.44
CA MET A 1 16.24 -38.07 38.48
C MET A 1 14.96 -37.64 37.80
N ALA A 2 14.53 -38.32 36.73
CA ALA A 2 13.29 -37.97 36.06
C ALA A 2 12.13 -38.29 37.01
N SER A 3 11.50 -37.25 37.55
CA SER A 3 10.20 -37.37 38.21
C SER A 3 9.26 -38.03 37.21
N THR A 4 8.72 -39.20 37.54
CA THR A 4 7.67 -39.84 36.74
C THR A 4 6.44 -38.95 36.85
N SER A 5 6.26 -38.07 35.86
CA SER A 5 5.16 -37.13 35.80
C SER A 5 3.82 -37.83 35.98
N THR A 6 2.99 -37.30 36.88
CA THR A 6 1.65 -37.77 37.19
C THR A 6 0.60 -37.22 36.22
N TRP A 7 1.02 -36.61 35.11
CA TRP A 7 0.10 -36.04 34.13
C TRP A 7 -0.88 -37.08 33.61
N VAL A 8 -2.13 -36.64 33.49
CA VAL A 8 -3.26 -37.40 32.95
C VAL A 8 -3.84 -36.61 31.78
N GLU A 9 -4.32 -37.33 30.75
CA GLU A 9 -4.96 -36.69 29.61
C GLU A 9 -6.22 -35.92 30.06
N PRO A 10 -6.47 -34.71 29.51
CA PRO A 10 -7.67 -33.95 29.83
C PRO A 10 -8.92 -34.77 29.53
N GLN A 11 -9.75 -34.97 30.56
CA GLN A 11 -11.00 -35.73 30.40
C GLN A 11 -12.04 -34.88 29.67
N ASP A 12 -12.86 -35.51 28.84
CA ASP A 12 -13.97 -34.89 28.10
C ASP A 12 -13.57 -33.64 27.29
N TYR A 13 -12.36 -33.64 26.70
CA TYR A 13 -11.81 -32.47 26.01
C TYR A 13 -12.67 -31.99 24.81
N HIS A 14 -13.54 -32.84 24.26
CA HIS A 14 -14.49 -32.44 23.20
C HIS A 14 -15.67 -31.60 23.69
N THR A 15 -16.03 -31.68 24.98
CA THR A 15 -17.18 -30.94 25.54
C THR A 15 -16.77 -29.79 26.45
N ARG A 16 -15.46 -29.70 26.75
CA ARG A 16 -14.86 -28.60 27.50
C ARG A 16 -14.32 -27.54 26.53
N PRO A 17 -14.27 -26.26 26.94
CA PRO A 17 -13.78 -25.20 26.08
C PRO A 17 -12.25 -25.16 26.00
N VAL A 18 -11.76 -24.58 24.91
CA VAL A 18 -10.40 -24.04 24.83
C VAL A 18 -10.44 -22.58 25.27
N ALA A 19 -9.62 -22.19 26.24
CA ALA A 19 -9.49 -20.80 26.65
C ALA A 19 -8.32 -20.13 25.90
N VAL A 20 -8.57 -18.98 25.27
CA VAL A 20 -7.54 -18.15 24.62
C VAL A 20 -7.43 -16.84 25.37
N LEU A 21 -6.25 -16.56 25.92
CA LEU A 21 -5.99 -15.37 26.73
C LEU A 21 -5.41 -14.26 25.84
N GLY A 22 -6.25 -13.31 25.44
CA GLY A 22 -5.96 -12.20 24.54
C GLY A 22 -6.86 -12.23 23.30
N GLY A 23 -7.62 -11.15 23.08
CA GLY A 23 -8.50 -10.96 21.91
C GLY A 23 -7.82 -10.28 20.72
N GLY A 24 -6.52 -9.99 20.82
CA GLY A 24 -5.74 -9.32 19.78
C GLY A 24 -5.57 -10.14 18.50
N VAL A 25 -4.71 -9.65 17.59
CA VAL A 25 -4.56 -10.16 16.22
C VAL A 25 -4.37 -11.69 16.13
N LEU A 26 -3.45 -12.27 16.92
CA LEU A 26 -3.22 -13.72 16.91
C LEU A 26 -4.24 -14.48 17.75
N GLY A 27 -4.63 -13.96 18.92
CA GLY A 27 -5.56 -14.62 19.82
C GLY A 27 -6.90 -14.97 19.15
N ARG A 28 -7.54 -14.00 18.47
CA ARG A 28 -8.80 -14.27 17.73
C ARG A 28 -8.63 -15.25 16.56
N ARG A 29 -7.44 -15.32 15.96
CA ARG A 29 -7.14 -16.27 14.87
C ARG A 29 -6.92 -17.68 15.39
N ILE A 30 -6.26 -17.82 16.55
CA ILE A 30 -6.11 -19.09 17.26
C ILE A 30 -7.49 -19.59 17.68
N ALA A 31 -8.30 -18.73 18.30
CA ALA A 31 -9.67 -19.03 18.67
C ALA A 31 -10.49 -19.51 17.45
N ALA A 32 -10.45 -18.79 16.33
CA ALA A 32 -11.13 -19.20 15.10
C ALA A 32 -10.72 -20.59 14.59
N SER A 33 -9.44 -20.99 14.71
CA SER A 33 -9.01 -22.36 14.36
C SER A 33 -9.74 -23.42 15.19
N TRP A 34 -9.79 -23.24 16.52
CA TRP A 34 -10.46 -24.18 17.42
C TRP A 34 -11.98 -24.22 17.22
N VAL A 35 -12.61 -23.05 17.04
CA VAL A 35 -14.06 -22.96 16.74
C VAL A 35 -14.38 -23.64 15.41
N ALA A 36 -13.57 -23.43 14.37
CA ALA A 36 -13.73 -24.10 13.07
C ALA A 36 -13.61 -25.63 13.18
N GLY A 37 -12.76 -26.11 14.09
CA GLY A 37 -12.63 -27.53 14.44
C GLY A 37 -13.77 -28.10 15.29
N GLY A 38 -14.76 -27.29 15.66
CA GLY A 38 -15.94 -27.75 16.41
C GLY A 38 -15.80 -27.65 17.93
N PHE A 39 -14.74 -27.03 18.44
CA PHE A 39 -14.54 -26.82 19.88
C PHE A 39 -15.19 -25.53 20.35
N ASP A 40 -15.80 -25.57 21.53
CA ASP A 40 -16.20 -24.34 22.22
C ASP A 40 -14.94 -23.58 22.67
N VAL A 41 -14.97 -22.26 22.52
CA VAL A 41 -13.84 -21.39 22.84
C VAL A 41 -14.25 -20.26 23.76
N HIS A 42 -13.48 -20.09 24.82
CA HIS A 42 -13.54 -18.94 25.72
C HIS A 42 -12.44 -17.95 25.36
N ILE A 43 -12.80 -16.71 25.04
CA ILE A 43 -11.83 -15.63 24.81
C ILE A 43 -11.80 -14.74 26.03
N ARG A 44 -10.61 -14.57 26.60
CA ARG A 44 -10.41 -13.64 27.71
C ARG A 44 -9.64 -12.43 27.26
N ASP A 45 -10.18 -11.24 27.47
CA ASP A 45 -9.46 -9.98 27.32
C ASP A 45 -10.04 -8.95 28.30
N PRO A 46 -9.23 -8.18 29.05
CA PRO A 46 -9.76 -7.13 29.92
C PRO A 46 -10.51 -6.04 29.14
N ASP A 47 -10.13 -5.78 27.88
CA ASP A 47 -10.76 -4.75 27.03
C ASP A 47 -12.00 -5.31 26.31
N GLU A 48 -13.16 -4.68 26.54
CA GLU A 48 -14.42 -5.05 25.90
C GLU A 48 -14.38 -4.92 24.37
N ALA A 49 -13.71 -3.89 23.86
CA ALA A 49 -13.60 -3.70 22.42
C ALA A 49 -12.84 -4.85 21.75
N GLN A 50 -11.80 -5.39 22.42
CA GLN A 50 -11.05 -6.55 21.92
C GLN A 50 -11.89 -7.82 21.96
N ARG A 51 -12.71 -8.01 23.00
CA ARG A 51 -13.62 -9.17 23.09
C ARG A 51 -14.64 -9.17 21.95
N THR A 52 -15.30 -8.04 21.72
CA THR A 52 -16.28 -7.88 20.63
C THR A 52 -15.62 -8.08 19.27
N ALA A 53 -14.51 -7.39 19.00
CA ALA A 53 -13.78 -7.50 17.74
C ALA A 53 -13.22 -8.92 17.49
N ALA A 54 -12.89 -9.68 18.53
CA ALA A 54 -12.49 -11.07 18.39
C ALA A 54 -13.67 -11.97 18.03
N SER A 55 -14.82 -11.79 18.68
CA SER A 55 -16.05 -12.55 18.39
C SER A 55 -16.53 -12.29 16.96
N ASP A 56 -16.62 -11.02 16.55
CA ASP A 56 -17.03 -10.63 15.20
C ASP A 56 -16.10 -11.20 14.14
N TYR A 57 -14.78 -11.08 14.35
CA TYR A 57 -13.79 -11.64 13.45
C TYR A 57 -13.98 -13.15 13.26
N ILE A 58 -14.24 -13.89 14.33
CA ILE A 58 -14.47 -15.34 14.24
C ILE A 58 -15.72 -15.61 13.39
N HIS A 59 -16.85 -14.97 13.70
CA HIS A 59 -18.10 -15.18 12.96
C HIS A 59 -17.96 -14.88 11.48
N GLU A 60 -17.26 -13.81 11.12
CA GLU A 60 -17.08 -13.40 9.73
C GLU A 60 -16.10 -14.30 8.95
N ASN A 61 -15.07 -14.82 9.62
CA ASN A 61 -13.93 -15.46 8.94
C ASN A 61 -13.85 -16.97 9.11
N ILE A 62 -14.71 -17.59 9.94
CA ILE A 62 -14.60 -19.01 10.29
C ILE A 62 -14.58 -19.94 9.08
N HIS A 63 -15.35 -19.63 8.03
CA HIS A 63 -15.43 -20.44 6.82
C HIS A 63 -14.12 -20.50 6.00
N ALA A 64 -13.18 -19.57 6.26
CA ALA A 64 -11.87 -19.56 5.63
C ALA A 64 -10.89 -20.54 6.28
N TYR A 65 -11.17 -21.05 7.49
CA TYR A 65 -10.27 -21.93 8.21
C TYR A 65 -10.33 -23.37 7.66
N PRO A 66 -9.20 -24.11 7.63
CA PRO A 66 -9.17 -25.44 7.00
C PRO A 66 -10.19 -26.41 7.60
N ALA A 67 -10.31 -26.43 8.93
CA ALA A 67 -11.19 -27.35 9.63
C ALA A 67 -12.68 -27.12 9.34
N SER A 68 -13.11 -25.88 9.07
CA SER A 68 -14.51 -25.60 8.75
C SER A 68 -14.96 -26.27 7.45
N LYS A 69 -14.03 -26.64 6.57
CA LYS A 69 -14.31 -27.33 5.30
C LYS A 69 -14.45 -28.83 5.46
N THR A 70 -13.93 -29.40 6.55
CA THR A 70 -13.92 -30.85 6.81
C THR A 70 -14.80 -31.24 8.00
N ASN A 71 -15.20 -30.28 8.83
CA ASN A 71 -16.02 -30.51 10.02
C ASN A 71 -17.52 -30.57 9.67
N ILE A 72 -18.12 -31.75 9.79
CA ILE A 72 -19.55 -32.01 9.51
C ILE A 72 -20.49 -31.66 10.67
N HIS A 73 -19.96 -31.47 11.89
CA HIS A 73 -20.75 -31.19 13.09
C HIS A 73 -21.04 -29.70 13.29
N GLY A 74 -20.49 -28.85 12.42
CA GLY A 74 -20.59 -27.40 12.51
C GLY A 74 -19.55 -26.79 13.45
N PRO A 75 -19.39 -25.45 13.40
CA PRO A 75 -18.46 -24.75 14.26
C PRO A 75 -18.88 -24.81 15.73
N GLY A 76 -17.90 -24.75 16.63
CA GLY A 76 -18.14 -24.61 18.07
C GLY A 76 -18.70 -23.23 18.43
N ARG A 77 -18.94 -23.00 19.73
CA ARG A 77 -19.43 -21.73 20.25
C ARG A 77 -18.29 -20.84 20.72
N VAL A 78 -18.45 -19.53 20.59
CA VAL A 78 -17.54 -18.53 21.17
C VAL A 78 -18.24 -17.87 22.34
N SER A 79 -17.52 -17.74 23.46
CA SER A 79 -17.94 -16.95 24.62
C SER A 79 -16.78 -16.05 25.05
N THR A 80 -17.08 -14.86 25.56
CA THR A 80 -16.06 -13.88 25.94
C THR A 80 -16.15 -13.53 27.42
N PHE A 81 -15.00 -13.31 28.05
CA PHE A 81 -14.87 -13.11 29.49
C PHE A 81 -13.87 -11.98 29.77
N ALA A 82 -14.17 -11.13 30.75
CA ALA A 82 -13.21 -10.15 31.26
C ALA A 82 -12.22 -10.80 32.25
N GLU A 83 -12.78 -11.60 33.16
CA GLU A 83 -12.04 -12.22 34.26
C GLU A 83 -11.36 -13.52 33.83
N LEU A 84 -10.13 -13.72 34.31
CA LEU A 84 -9.36 -14.93 34.00
C LEU A 84 -10.02 -16.18 34.57
N ALA A 85 -10.50 -16.11 35.81
CA ALA A 85 -11.10 -17.24 36.51
C ALA A 85 -12.29 -17.84 35.74
N ASP A 86 -13.18 -16.98 35.23
CA ASP A 86 -14.38 -17.42 34.49
C ASP A 86 -14.00 -18.08 33.16
N ALA A 87 -13.00 -17.53 32.46
CA ALA A 87 -12.57 -18.05 31.18
C ALA A 87 -11.97 -19.45 31.28
N VAL A 88 -11.24 -19.76 32.37
CA VAL A 88 -10.48 -21.01 32.51
C VAL A 88 -11.16 -22.07 33.38
N ALA A 89 -12.24 -21.73 34.09
CA ALA A 89 -12.86 -22.55 35.14
C ALA A 89 -13.11 -24.02 34.75
N ASN A 90 -13.47 -24.28 33.49
CA ASN A 90 -13.70 -25.64 32.97
C ASN A 90 -12.87 -25.95 31.71
N ALA A 91 -11.91 -25.11 31.33
CA ALA A 91 -11.13 -25.29 30.12
C ALA A 91 -10.25 -26.55 30.18
N TRP A 92 -10.07 -27.26 29.06
CA TRP A 92 -9.13 -28.38 28.96
C TRP A 92 -7.79 -27.96 28.35
N LEU A 93 -7.77 -26.84 27.62
CA LEU A 93 -6.58 -26.23 27.05
C LEU A 93 -6.68 -24.72 27.24
N VAL A 94 -5.61 -24.11 27.73
CA VAL A 94 -5.46 -22.66 27.82
C VAL A 94 -4.30 -22.25 26.91
N ILE A 95 -4.51 -21.28 26.04
CA ILE A 95 -3.49 -20.72 25.15
C ILE A 95 -3.29 -19.24 25.51
N GLU A 96 -2.14 -18.94 26.08
CA GLU A 96 -1.70 -17.59 26.40
C GLU A 96 -1.24 -16.86 25.12
N ALA A 97 -1.90 -15.74 24.82
CA ALA A 97 -1.60 -14.82 23.73
C ALA A 97 -1.72 -13.35 24.19
N VAL A 98 -1.30 -13.07 25.42
CA VAL A 98 -1.26 -11.74 26.05
C VAL A 98 -0.07 -10.92 25.51
N PRO A 99 0.04 -9.61 25.81
CA PRO A 99 1.14 -8.78 25.32
C PRO A 99 2.54 -9.39 25.57
N GLU A 100 3.45 -9.20 24.61
CA GLU A 100 4.79 -9.82 24.59
C GLU A 100 5.75 -9.17 25.61
N LYS A 101 5.40 -9.25 26.89
CA LYS A 101 6.16 -8.74 28.04
C LYS A 101 6.32 -9.86 29.07
N LEU A 102 7.56 -10.28 29.31
CA LEU A 102 7.86 -11.43 30.17
C LEU A 102 7.21 -11.36 31.58
N PRO A 103 7.22 -10.22 32.31
CA PRO A 103 6.58 -10.15 33.63
C PRO A 103 5.07 -10.47 33.61
N ILE A 104 4.36 -10.02 32.57
CA ILE A 104 2.91 -10.29 32.43
C ILE A 104 2.68 -11.79 32.21
N LYS A 105 3.53 -12.44 31.41
CA LYS A 105 3.43 -13.87 31.15
C LYS A 105 3.73 -14.70 32.40
N ILE A 106 4.78 -14.35 33.14
CA ILE A 106 5.10 -14.97 34.44
C ILE A 106 3.90 -14.88 35.40
N ASP A 107 3.30 -13.70 35.53
CA ASP A 107 2.12 -13.50 36.39
C ASP A 107 0.92 -14.31 35.90
N THR A 108 0.71 -14.37 34.58
CA THR A 108 -0.38 -15.14 33.97
C THR A 108 -0.26 -16.63 34.30
N PHE A 109 0.91 -17.24 34.12
CA PHE A 109 1.09 -18.67 34.43
C PHE A 109 0.96 -18.98 35.93
N ALA A 110 1.36 -18.04 36.80
CA ALA A 110 1.15 -18.17 38.25
C ALA A 110 -0.33 -18.10 38.66
N GLU A 111 -1.16 -17.35 37.94
CA GLU A 111 -2.61 -17.34 38.12
C GLU A 111 -3.25 -18.61 37.56
N LEU A 112 -2.80 -19.08 36.40
CA LEU A 112 -3.29 -20.32 35.80
C LEU A 112 -3.04 -21.55 36.68
N GLU A 113 -1.92 -21.61 37.41
CA GLU A 113 -1.66 -22.66 38.41
C GLU A 113 -2.79 -22.75 39.45
N LYS A 114 -3.39 -21.62 39.82
CA LYS A 114 -4.42 -21.55 40.88
C LYS A 114 -5.83 -21.77 40.34
N LEU A 115 -6.09 -21.34 39.11
CA LEU A 115 -7.45 -21.19 38.57
C LEU A 115 -7.83 -22.26 37.54
N ALA A 116 -6.87 -22.72 36.74
CA ALA A 116 -7.17 -23.69 35.68
C ALA A 116 -7.31 -25.11 36.26
N PRO A 117 -8.19 -25.95 35.70
CA PRO A 117 -8.31 -27.36 36.08
C PRO A 117 -6.95 -28.07 36.08
N ASN A 118 -6.76 -29.00 37.03
CA ASN A 118 -5.48 -29.70 37.21
C ASN A 118 -5.04 -30.52 35.99
N ASP A 119 -6.00 -30.96 35.17
CA ASP A 119 -5.75 -31.73 33.94
C ASP A 119 -5.63 -30.84 32.69
N ALA A 120 -5.86 -29.52 32.80
CA ALA A 120 -5.82 -28.63 31.65
C ALA A 120 -4.38 -28.43 31.13
N ILE A 121 -4.18 -28.42 29.82
CA ILE A 121 -2.88 -28.07 29.23
C ILE A 121 -2.74 -26.55 29.22
N LEU A 122 -1.56 -26.03 29.58
CA LEU A 122 -1.27 -24.60 29.64
C LEU A 122 -0.20 -24.24 28.59
N ALA A 123 -0.62 -23.62 27.50
CA ALA A 123 0.25 -23.31 26.36
C ALA A 123 0.53 -21.82 26.23
N SER A 124 1.73 -21.43 25.78
CA SER A 124 2.04 -20.06 25.36
C SER A 124 2.28 -19.95 23.85
N ASN A 125 1.66 -18.97 23.20
CA ASN A 125 1.91 -18.60 21.81
C ASN A 125 3.07 -17.60 21.65
N SER A 126 3.86 -17.33 22.70
CA SER A 126 5.00 -16.41 22.61
C SER A 126 5.96 -16.84 21.50
N SER A 127 6.36 -15.87 20.67
CA SER A 127 7.35 -16.07 19.61
C SER A 127 8.78 -15.75 20.06
N SER A 128 8.91 -15.04 21.19
CA SER A 128 10.18 -14.51 21.70
C SER A 128 10.69 -15.26 22.93
N TYR A 129 9.79 -15.70 23.82
CA TYR A 129 10.15 -16.29 25.11
C TYR A 129 9.84 -17.79 25.15
N LYS A 130 10.78 -18.55 25.71
CA LYS A 130 10.57 -19.97 26.03
C LYS A 130 9.62 -20.04 27.22
N SER A 131 8.74 -21.03 27.23
CA SER A 131 7.79 -21.21 28.32
C SER A 131 8.47 -21.47 29.66
N SER A 132 9.70 -22.01 29.68
CA SER A 132 10.54 -22.14 30.88
C SER A 132 10.83 -20.81 31.57
N GLU A 133 10.94 -19.71 30.81
CA GLU A 133 11.15 -18.35 31.31
C GLU A 133 9.89 -17.78 32.00
N MET A 134 8.73 -18.43 31.82
CA MET A 134 7.46 -17.99 32.39
C MET A 134 7.13 -18.70 33.71
N LEU A 135 8.00 -19.61 34.16
CA LEU A 135 7.72 -20.50 35.30
C LEU A 135 8.18 -19.96 36.66
N ASP A 136 8.79 -18.78 36.72
CA ASP A 136 9.40 -18.21 37.93
C ASP A 136 8.47 -18.21 39.16
N LYS A 137 7.17 -18.03 38.93
CA LYS A 137 6.14 -17.98 39.98
C LYS A 137 5.25 -19.23 40.04
N VAL A 138 5.48 -20.22 39.17
CA VAL A 138 4.79 -21.53 39.17
C VAL A 138 5.50 -22.46 40.13
N LYS A 139 4.79 -22.95 41.15
CA LYS A 139 5.38 -23.67 42.29
C LYS A 139 5.36 -25.19 42.12
N SER A 140 4.29 -25.73 41.56
CA SER A 140 4.04 -27.16 41.43
C SER A 140 4.75 -27.74 40.21
N ASP A 141 5.51 -28.81 40.42
CA ASP A 141 6.15 -29.56 39.33
C ASP A 141 5.09 -30.28 38.47
N GLU A 142 3.96 -30.66 39.04
CA GLU A 142 2.79 -31.17 38.30
C GLU A 142 2.18 -30.11 37.37
N THR A 143 2.21 -28.83 37.77
CA THR A 143 1.76 -27.75 36.89
C THR A 143 2.78 -27.45 35.79
N LYS A 144 4.07 -27.51 36.10
CA LYS A 144 5.13 -27.37 35.07
C LYS A 144 5.06 -28.49 34.04
N SER A 145 4.74 -29.72 34.42
CA SER A 145 4.68 -30.85 33.49
C SER A 145 3.56 -30.74 32.43
N ARG A 146 2.59 -29.84 32.60
CA ARG A 146 1.51 -29.54 31.63
C ARG A 146 1.69 -28.19 30.92
N ILE A 147 2.83 -27.54 31.07
CA ILE A 147 3.17 -26.27 30.39
C ILE A 147 4.04 -26.52 29.15
N LEU A 148 3.77 -25.81 28.06
CA LEU A 148 4.56 -25.83 26.82
C LEU A 148 4.40 -24.57 25.98
N ASN A 149 5.25 -24.36 24.98
CA ASN A 149 4.95 -23.41 23.91
C ASN A 149 4.12 -24.08 22.80
N THR A 150 3.18 -23.32 22.24
CA THR A 150 2.38 -23.66 21.06
C THR A 150 2.32 -22.45 20.14
N HIS A 151 3.29 -22.34 19.22
CA HIS A 151 3.52 -21.15 18.40
C HIS A 151 2.84 -21.26 17.03
N TYR A 152 1.89 -20.35 16.77
CA TYR A 152 1.10 -20.28 15.53
C TYR A 152 1.62 -19.22 14.56
N TYR A 153 1.66 -19.53 13.25
CA TYR A 153 2.24 -18.67 12.20
C TYR A 153 1.29 -17.72 11.46
N MET A 154 0.05 -17.52 11.95
CA MET A 154 -1.04 -16.69 11.37
C MET A 154 -2.06 -17.46 10.48
N PRO A 155 -2.93 -18.28 11.09
CA PRO A 155 -4.02 -18.94 10.37
C PRO A 155 -5.12 -17.93 9.92
N PRO A 156 -5.90 -18.25 8.88
CA PRO A 156 -5.90 -19.50 8.11
C PRO A 156 -4.87 -19.53 6.96
N GLY A 157 -4.14 -18.43 6.74
CA GLY A 157 -3.17 -18.31 5.65
C GLY A 157 -1.93 -19.19 5.85
N ASN A 158 -1.48 -19.36 7.09
CA ASN A 158 -0.44 -20.30 7.47
C ASN A 158 -0.89 -21.13 8.67
N ASN A 159 -1.09 -22.43 8.46
CA ASN A 159 -1.63 -23.36 9.45
C ASN A 159 -0.54 -24.18 10.16
N ILE A 160 0.73 -23.80 10.03
CA ILE A 160 1.83 -24.42 10.79
C ILE A 160 1.70 -24.01 12.25
N VAL A 161 1.88 -24.99 13.14
CA VAL A 161 2.03 -24.78 14.58
C VAL A 161 3.26 -25.52 15.10
N GLU A 162 4.05 -24.88 15.95
CA GLU A 162 5.21 -25.50 16.59
C GLU A 162 4.94 -25.76 18.07
N LEU A 163 5.17 -26.99 18.51
CA LEU A 163 5.09 -27.41 19.91
C LEU A 163 6.51 -27.55 20.47
N MET A 164 6.77 -26.94 21.63
CA MET A 164 8.09 -26.99 22.26
C MET A 164 7.95 -27.17 23.77
N THR A 165 8.72 -28.10 24.32
CA THR A 165 8.82 -28.34 25.76
C THR A 165 9.47 -27.15 26.48
N ASP A 166 9.12 -26.94 27.74
CA ASP A 166 9.80 -26.05 28.70
C ASP A 166 10.94 -26.76 29.48
N GLY A 167 11.24 -28.02 29.16
CA GLY A 167 12.19 -28.87 29.88
C GLY A 167 11.57 -29.70 31.03
N PHE A 168 10.38 -29.32 31.51
CA PHE A 168 9.57 -30.05 32.49
C PHE A 168 8.37 -30.76 31.88
N THR A 169 7.89 -30.31 30.71
CA THR A 169 6.72 -30.83 30.00
C THR A 169 6.75 -32.35 29.90
N ASP A 170 5.66 -33.00 30.31
CA ASP A 170 5.48 -34.43 30.07
C ASP A 170 5.41 -34.68 28.55
N PRO A 171 6.23 -35.60 28.00
CA PRO A 171 6.22 -35.90 26.57
C PRO A 171 4.83 -36.29 26.02
N ARG A 172 3.96 -36.85 26.87
CA ARG A 172 2.58 -37.22 26.49
C ARG A 172 1.70 -36.01 26.21
N VAL A 173 1.95 -34.86 26.84
CA VAL A 173 1.25 -33.59 26.54
C VAL A 173 1.48 -33.18 25.09
N ILE A 174 2.73 -33.26 24.62
CA ILE A 174 3.09 -32.88 23.25
C ILE A 174 2.42 -33.82 22.24
N GLU A 175 2.46 -35.14 22.45
CA GLU A 175 1.82 -36.07 21.52
C GLU A 175 0.29 -35.93 21.55
N PHE A 176 -0.32 -35.74 22.72
CA PHE A 176 -1.76 -35.46 22.83
C PHE A 176 -2.14 -34.19 22.06
N LEU A 177 -1.47 -33.06 22.34
CA LEU A 177 -1.82 -31.79 21.72
C LEU A 177 -1.54 -31.79 20.22
N LYS A 178 -0.50 -32.48 19.75
CA LYS A 178 -0.22 -32.68 18.33
C LYS A 178 -1.38 -33.36 17.61
N GLU A 179 -2.02 -34.37 18.20
CA GLU A 179 -3.20 -34.97 17.58
C GLU A 179 -4.41 -34.01 17.60
N ARG A 180 -4.63 -33.28 18.70
CA ARG A 180 -5.70 -32.26 18.79
C ARG A 180 -5.53 -31.12 17.78
N GLN A 181 -4.29 -30.69 17.52
CA GLN A 181 -3.98 -29.65 16.54
C GLN A 181 -4.38 -30.04 15.11
N LYS A 182 -4.29 -31.33 14.77
CA LYS A 182 -4.75 -31.83 13.46
C LYS A 182 -6.27 -31.76 13.32
N GLU A 183 -7.02 -31.95 14.40
CA GLU A 183 -8.49 -31.87 14.41
C GLU A 183 -8.97 -30.46 14.03
N VAL A 184 -8.18 -29.43 14.37
CA VAL A 184 -8.46 -28.02 14.01
C VAL A 184 -7.79 -27.58 12.69
N GLY A 185 -7.32 -28.54 11.90
CA GLY A 185 -6.80 -28.29 10.55
C GLY A 185 -5.42 -27.62 10.52
N THR A 186 -4.69 -27.63 11.63
CA THR A 186 -3.30 -27.17 11.69
C THR A 186 -2.31 -28.31 11.44
N THR A 187 -1.09 -27.96 11.07
CA THR A 187 0.01 -28.89 10.80
C THR A 187 1.07 -28.76 11.89
N PRO A 188 1.06 -29.62 12.92
CA PRO A 188 1.95 -29.50 14.07
C PRO A 188 3.35 -30.07 13.81
N TYR A 189 4.36 -29.35 14.29
CA TYR A 189 5.77 -29.76 14.31
C TYR A 189 6.35 -29.62 15.71
N VAL A 190 7.27 -30.52 16.10
CA VAL A 190 7.77 -30.61 17.48
C VAL A 190 9.23 -30.21 17.58
N ALA A 191 9.49 -29.10 18.28
CA ALA A 191 10.82 -28.75 18.78
C ALA A 191 11.10 -29.60 20.04
N ARG A 192 11.85 -30.68 19.85
CA ARG A 192 12.10 -31.70 20.90
C ARG A 192 12.90 -31.18 22.10
N LYS A 193 13.49 -30.00 21.97
CA LYS A 193 14.25 -29.28 23.00
C LYS A 193 13.93 -27.81 22.86
N GLU A 194 14.18 -27.07 23.93
CA GLU A 194 14.13 -25.62 23.91
C GLU A 194 15.04 -25.05 22.82
N SER A 195 14.49 -24.13 22.03
CA SER A 195 15.17 -23.51 20.91
C SER A 195 14.63 -22.11 20.70
N THR A 196 15.50 -21.12 20.81
CA THR A 196 15.16 -19.74 20.41
C THR A 196 14.86 -19.71 18.92
N GLY A 197 13.67 -19.22 18.59
CA GLY A 197 13.10 -19.29 17.25
C GLY A 197 12.57 -20.67 16.85
N PHE A 198 12.30 -21.56 17.82
CA PHE A 198 11.71 -22.88 17.58
C PHE A 198 12.50 -23.67 16.52
N ILE A 199 11.82 -24.17 15.48
CA ILE A 199 12.42 -24.84 14.34
C ILE A 199 12.55 -23.83 13.20
N PHE A 200 11.43 -23.29 12.70
CA PHE A 200 11.43 -22.54 11.45
C PHE A 200 12.05 -21.15 11.60
N ASN A 201 11.75 -20.38 12.66
CA ASN A 201 12.36 -19.06 12.83
C ASN A 201 13.88 -19.15 13.04
N ARG A 202 14.37 -20.25 13.61
CA ARG A 202 15.80 -20.54 13.73
C ARG A 202 16.45 -20.87 12.39
N LEU A 203 15.80 -21.68 11.55
CA LEU A 203 16.25 -21.95 10.18
C LEU A 203 16.26 -20.66 9.36
N TRP A 204 15.19 -19.88 9.45
CA TRP A 204 15.04 -18.59 8.79
C TRP A 204 16.12 -17.60 9.22
N ALA A 205 16.45 -17.52 10.51
CA ALA A 205 17.53 -16.66 11.00
C ALA A 205 18.88 -17.00 10.34
N ALA A 206 19.17 -18.27 10.08
CA ALA A 206 20.39 -18.66 9.38
C ALA A 206 20.37 -18.25 7.90
N VAL A 207 19.27 -18.53 7.18
CA VAL A 207 19.11 -18.14 5.76
C VAL A 207 19.22 -16.63 5.59
N LYS A 208 18.52 -15.89 6.46
CA LYS A 208 18.48 -14.44 6.50
C LYS A 208 19.87 -13.85 6.75
N ARG A 209 20.59 -14.36 7.77
CA ARG A 209 21.94 -13.91 8.10
C ARG A 209 22.91 -14.13 6.94
N GLU A 210 22.90 -15.31 6.34
CA GLU A 210 23.78 -15.61 5.21
C GLU A 210 23.45 -14.75 3.98
N THR A 211 22.16 -14.49 3.75
CA THR A 211 21.71 -13.59 2.68
C THR A 211 22.26 -12.18 2.90
N LEU A 212 22.21 -11.66 4.12
CA LEU A 212 22.80 -10.35 4.45
C LEU A 212 24.32 -10.34 4.24
N MET A 213 25.03 -11.42 4.58
CA MET A 213 26.48 -11.51 4.36
C MET A 213 26.85 -11.53 2.87
N VAL A 214 26.14 -12.31 2.04
CA VAL A 214 26.33 -12.33 0.58
C VAL A 214 26.13 -10.93 -0.03
N LEU A 215 25.12 -10.20 0.44
CA LEU A 215 24.87 -8.82 0.02
C LEU A 215 25.97 -7.86 0.53
N ALA A 216 26.38 -8.00 1.79
CA ALA A 216 27.39 -7.15 2.41
C ALA A 216 28.77 -7.30 1.77
N GLU A 217 29.11 -8.51 1.33
CA GLU A 217 30.35 -8.83 0.62
C GLU A 217 30.29 -8.46 -0.88
N GLY A 218 29.13 -8.01 -1.38
CA GLY A 218 28.95 -7.61 -2.77
C GLY A 218 28.98 -8.78 -3.76
N VAL A 219 28.71 -10.01 -3.30
CA VAL A 219 28.76 -11.21 -4.13
C VAL A 219 27.64 -11.24 -5.17
N SER A 220 26.46 -10.71 -4.83
CA SER A 220 25.29 -10.69 -5.73
C SER A 220 24.27 -9.62 -5.30
N THR A 221 23.19 -9.49 -6.07
CA THR A 221 22.09 -8.53 -5.87
C THR A 221 20.84 -9.20 -5.25
N PRO A 222 19.94 -8.45 -4.60
CA PRO A 222 18.67 -8.99 -4.10
C PRO A 222 17.85 -9.73 -5.17
N GLU A 223 17.79 -9.19 -6.39
CA GLU A 223 17.08 -9.77 -7.54
C GLU A 223 17.60 -11.17 -7.91
N GLU A 224 18.92 -11.32 -7.97
CA GLU A 224 19.56 -12.60 -8.33
C GLU A 224 19.42 -13.62 -7.21
N ILE A 225 19.64 -13.23 -5.95
CA ILE A 225 19.50 -14.12 -4.78
C ILE A 225 18.07 -14.67 -4.71
N ASP A 226 17.06 -13.79 -4.79
CA ASP A 226 15.68 -14.22 -4.73
C ASP A 226 15.29 -15.03 -5.97
N GLY A 227 15.72 -14.63 -7.17
CA GLY A 227 15.44 -15.36 -8.40
C GLY A 227 16.01 -16.78 -8.39
N MET A 228 17.23 -16.97 -7.87
CA MET A 228 17.83 -18.28 -7.65
C MET A 228 17.05 -19.08 -6.60
N PHE A 229 16.74 -18.47 -5.45
CA PHE A 229 16.01 -19.14 -4.37
C PHE A 229 14.61 -19.60 -4.81
N GLN A 230 13.91 -18.77 -5.58
CA GLN A 230 12.61 -19.09 -6.17
C GLN A 230 12.71 -20.23 -7.18
N THR A 231 13.71 -20.18 -8.07
CA THR A 231 13.91 -21.21 -9.10
C THR A 231 14.29 -22.56 -8.51
N MET A 232 15.17 -22.57 -7.50
CA MET A 232 15.65 -23.81 -6.86
C MET A 232 14.58 -24.47 -5.98
N PHE A 233 13.81 -23.69 -5.22
CA PHE A 233 12.88 -24.22 -4.21
C PHE A 233 11.40 -24.10 -4.62
N GLY A 234 11.08 -23.51 -5.78
CA GLY A 234 9.71 -23.25 -6.20
C GLY A 234 8.94 -22.29 -5.28
N SER A 235 9.66 -21.46 -4.52
CA SER A 235 9.07 -20.53 -3.56
C SER A 235 8.45 -19.32 -4.26
N LYS A 236 7.40 -18.73 -3.66
CA LYS A 236 6.77 -17.51 -4.21
C LYS A 236 7.62 -16.25 -3.99
N GLN A 237 8.42 -16.23 -2.94
CA GLN A 237 9.25 -15.10 -2.52
C GLN A 237 10.62 -15.64 -2.09
N GLY A 238 11.68 -14.91 -2.43
CA GLY A 238 13.01 -15.21 -1.92
C GLY A 238 13.29 -14.49 -0.59
N PRO A 239 14.48 -14.73 0.00
CA PRO A 239 14.81 -14.21 1.31
C PRO A 239 14.84 -12.68 1.39
N CYS A 240 15.26 -11.97 0.34
CA CYS A 240 15.30 -10.51 0.32
C CYS A 240 13.88 -9.92 0.34
N GLY A 241 12.99 -10.45 -0.49
CA GLY A 241 11.59 -10.02 -0.53
C GLY A 241 10.86 -10.29 0.78
N ILE A 242 11.15 -11.43 1.43
CA ILE A 242 10.61 -11.73 2.77
C ILE A 242 11.13 -10.73 3.80
N MET A 243 12.42 -10.38 3.79
CA MET A 243 12.98 -9.38 4.69
C MET A 243 12.34 -7.99 4.50
N ASP A 244 12.14 -7.55 3.26
CA ASP A 244 11.47 -6.29 2.95
C ASP A 244 10.00 -6.28 3.39
N ASN A 245 9.30 -7.42 3.28
CA ASN A 245 7.93 -7.55 3.75
C ASN A 245 7.82 -7.52 5.29
N VAL A 246 8.77 -8.14 6.00
CA VAL A 246 8.87 -8.09 7.46
C VAL A 246 9.26 -6.68 7.95
N GLY A 247 10.08 -5.99 7.18
CA GLY A 247 10.68 -4.71 7.50
C GLY A 247 12.11 -4.87 8.04
N LEU A 248 13.03 -4.11 7.48
CA LEU A 248 14.48 -4.27 7.72
C LEU A 248 14.90 -3.88 9.15
N ASP A 249 14.17 -2.97 9.78
CA ASP A 249 14.32 -2.63 11.20
C ASP A 249 13.92 -3.78 12.12
N THR A 250 12.80 -4.46 11.84
CA THR A 250 12.38 -5.66 12.57
C THR A 250 13.42 -6.78 12.38
N VAL A 251 13.91 -6.95 11.14
CA VAL A 251 14.99 -7.91 10.83
C VAL A 251 16.24 -7.63 11.65
N ALA A 252 16.68 -6.37 11.70
CA ALA A 252 17.85 -5.96 12.48
C ALA A 252 17.65 -6.18 13.98
N PHE A 253 16.47 -5.86 14.52
CA PHE A 253 16.15 -6.10 15.93
C PHE A 253 16.24 -7.58 16.32
N ILE A 254 15.64 -8.46 15.50
CA ILE A 254 15.69 -9.91 15.73
C ILE A 254 17.13 -10.43 15.62
N GLU A 255 17.91 -9.94 14.64
CA GLU A 255 19.28 -10.41 14.46
C GLU A 255 20.21 -9.95 15.60
N LYS A 256 20.01 -8.74 16.17
CA LYS A 256 20.72 -8.30 17.38
C LYS A 256 20.53 -9.26 18.56
N HIS A 257 19.31 -9.80 18.72
CA HIS A 257 19.04 -10.79 19.75
C HIS A 257 19.82 -12.09 19.51
N TYR A 258 19.81 -12.62 18.29
CA TYR A 258 20.58 -13.83 17.94
C TYR A 258 22.09 -13.63 18.09
N ILE A 259 22.61 -12.46 17.74
CA ILE A 259 24.01 -12.08 17.95
C ILE A 259 24.38 -12.16 19.43
N ALA A 260 23.58 -11.53 20.29
CA ALA A 260 23.83 -11.52 21.73
C ALA A 260 23.72 -12.93 22.34
N GLU A 261 22.71 -13.71 21.96
CA GLU A 261 22.49 -15.05 22.51
C GLU A 261 23.57 -16.05 22.05
N ARG A 262 24.06 -15.92 20.82
CA ARG A 262 24.92 -16.95 20.19
C ARG A 262 26.36 -16.53 19.94
N GLY A 263 26.72 -15.28 20.24
CA GLY A 263 28.06 -14.74 20.00
C GLY A 263 28.41 -14.66 18.50
N LEU A 264 27.45 -14.28 17.66
CA LEU A 264 27.64 -14.14 16.21
C LEU A 264 28.24 -12.77 15.86
N PRO A 265 28.98 -12.63 14.74
CA PRO A 265 29.49 -11.33 14.30
C PRO A 265 28.37 -10.42 13.77
N SER A 266 28.43 -9.12 14.09
CA SER A 266 27.46 -8.10 13.67
C SER A 266 27.84 -7.35 12.38
N GLU A 267 29.14 -7.31 12.07
CA GLU A 267 29.73 -6.41 11.06
C GLU A 267 29.06 -6.53 9.69
N HIS A 268 28.98 -7.76 9.15
CA HIS A 268 28.42 -8.04 7.81
C HIS A 268 26.91 -8.31 7.83
N THR A 269 26.23 -8.04 8.94
CA THR A 269 24.81 -8.36 9.11
C THR A 269 24.05 -7.11 9.57
N VAL A 270 23.90 -6.93 10.88
CA VAL A 270 23.16 -5.83 11.48
C VAL A 270 23.84 -4.49 11.22
N ASP A 271 25.16 -4.40 11.35
CA ASP A 271 25.87 -3.13 11.21
C ASP A 271 25.85 -2.66 9.76
N TRP A 272 26.07 -3.59 8.83
CA TRP A 272 25.91 -3.33 7.40
C TRP A 272 24.48 -2.92 7.05
N LEU A 273 23.47 -3.63 7.53
CA LEU A 273 22.05 -3.33 7.27
C LEU A 273 21.68 -1.95 7.83
N GLN A 274 22.19 -1.62 9.02
CA GLN A 274 22.01 -0.32 9.67
C GLN A 274 22.55 0.82 8.79
N ALA A 275 23.84 0.74 8.44
CA ALA A 275 24.52 1.80 7.70
C ALA A 275 24.00 1.97 6.26
N ASN A 276 23.62 0.87 5.60
CA ASN A 276 23.27 0.90 4.18
C ASN A 276 21.78 1.15 3.91
N TYR A 277 20.90 0.82 4.86
CA TYR A 277 19.46 0.88 4.68
C TYR A 277 18.75 1.68 5.78
N LEU A 278 18.87 1.28 7.05
CA LEU A 278 18.05 1.85 8.13
C LEU A 278 18.39 3.33 8.37
N ASP A 279 19.67 3.70 8.40
CA ASP A 279 20.12 5.09 8.56
C ASP A 279 19.66 5.99 7.40
N LYS A 280 19.35 5.40 6.25
CA LYS A 280 18.82 6.08 5.06
C LYS A 280 17.30 6.10 5.01
N GLY A 281 16.63 5.50 6.00
CA GLY A 281 15.18 5.35 6.08
C GLY A 281 14.61 4.28 5.14
N LYS A 282 15.43 3.35 4.63
CA LYS A 282 14.98 2.22 3.81
C LYS A 282 14.62 1.05 4.72
N LEU A 283 13.33 0.84 4.94
CA LEU A 283 12.82 -0.12 5.93
C LEU A 283 12.07 -1.30 5.29
N GLY A 284 12.17 -1.49 3.97
CA GLY A 284 11.39 -2.49 3.25
C GLY A 284 10.07 -1.91 2.71
N LEU A 285 9.08 -2.77 2.49
CA LEU A 285 7.80 -2.41 1.85
C LEU A 285 7.01 -1.35 2.62
N LYS A 286 7.20 -1.26 3.93
CA LYS A 286 6.56 -0.24 4.78
C LYS A 286 7.18 1.15 4.63
N SER A 287 8.34 1.27 3.99
CA SER A 287 9.00 2.55 3.75
C SER A 287 8.74 3.03 2.34
N HIS A 288 8.42 4.32 2.21
CA HIS A 288 8.39 5.03 0.92
C HIS A 288 9.76 5.08 0.22
N LYS A 289 10.86 4.74 0.91
CA LYS A 289 12.20 4.63 0.30
C LYS A 289 12.56 3.20 -0.12
N GLY A 290 11.63 2.24 0.07
CA GLY A 290 11.86 0.82 -0.17
C GLY A 290 12.78 0.17 0.87
N GLY A 291 13.46 -0.89 0.48
CA GLY A 291 14.38 -1.67 1.31
C GLY A 291 15.53 -2.23 0.47
N LEU A 292 15.74 -3.54 0.57
CA LEU A 292 16.64 -4.29 -0.30
C LEU A 292 16.23 -4.12 -1.77
N TYR A 293 14.92 -4.11 -2.03
CA TYR A 293 14.37 -3.70 -3.32
C TYR A 293 14.04 -2.20 -3.36
N PRO A 294 14.19 -1.57 -4.54
CA PRO A 294 13.71 -0.21 -4.73
C PRO A 294 12.18 -0.14 -4.60
N ARG A 295 11.67 1.04 -4.21
CA ARG A 295 10.23 1.31 -4.26
C ARG A 295 9.73 1.15 -5.70
N VAL A 296 8.66 0.38 -5.86
CA VAL A 296 7.88 0.32 -7.09
C VAL A 296 6.54 0.99 -6.80
N PRO A 297 6.32 2.24 -7.26
CA PRO A 297 5.06 2.93 -6.99
C PRO A 297 3.88 2.23 -7.69
N SER A 298 2.68 2.45 -7.18
CA SER A 298 1.45 2.09 -7.90
C SER A 298 0.98 3.31 -8.68
N LEU A 299 0.71 3.13 -9.97
CA LEU A 299 0.26 4.19 -10.86
C LEU A 299 -1.23 4.00 -11.15
N ARG A 300 -1.98 5.09 -11.27
CA ARG A 300 -3.31 5.11 -11.86
C ARG A 300 -3.17 5.71 -13.25
N VAL A 301 -3.57 4.96 -14.26
CA VAL A 301 -3.41 5.34 -15.67
C VAL A 301 -4.75 5.25 -16.36
N LEU A 302 -5.16 6.32 -17.03
CA LEU A 302 -6.40 6.35 -17.80
C LEU A 302 -6.18 5.81 -19.20
N ASP A 303 -7.06 4.92 -19.62
CA ASP A 303 -7.28 4.56 -21.01
C ASP A 303 -8.58 5.22 -21.47
N ILE A 304 -8.50 6.06 -22.51
CA ILE A 304 -9.65 6.80 -23.03
C ILE A 304 -10.69 5.83 -23.61
N GLY A 305 -10.25 4.66 -24.10
CA GLY A 305 -11.12 3.66 -24.73
C GLY A 305 -11.41 3.91 -26.22
N VAL A 306 -10.78 4.91 -26.83
CA VAL A 306 -11.00 5.27 -28.25
C VAL A 306 -10.52 4.22 -29.24
N SER A 307 -9.62 3.33 -28.82
CA SER A 307 -9.14 2.20 -29.61
C SER A 307 -10.12 1.01 -29.63
N SER A 308 -11.23 1.09 -28.88
CA SER A 308 -12.24 0.02 -28.78
C SER A 308 -13.32 0.11 -29.87
N ALA A 309 -14.12 -0.95 -30.00
CA ALA A 309 -15.29 -0.96 -30.88
C ALA A 309 -16.43 -0.01 -30.42
N LYS A 310 -16.43 0.42 -29.15
CA LYS A 310 -17.37 1.41 -28.59
C LYS A 310 -16.60 2.55 -27.92
N PRO A 311 -15.98 3.46 -28.70
CA PRO A 311 -15.06 4.48 -28.22
C PRO A 311 -15.59 5.33 -27.05
N THR A 312 -16.89 5.66 -27.07
CA THR A 312 -17.50 6.60 -26.12
C THR A 312 -17.89 5.99 -24.78
N SER A 313 -17.68 4.69 -24.55
CA SER A 313 -18.12 4.01 -23.33
C SER A 313 -17.20 2.87 -22.88
N SER A 314 -15.94 2.88 -23.33
CA SER A 314 -14.99 1.78 -23.08
C SER A 314 -13.73 2.24 -22.36
N GLY A 315 -13.71 3.46 -21.84
CA GLY A 315 -12.59 3.95 -21.06
C GLY A 315 -12.41 3.17 -19.76
N THR A 316 -11.18 3.13 -19.26
CA THR A 316 -10.84 2.41 -18.03
C THR A 316 -9.81 3.17 -17.20
N ILE A 317 -9.88 3.01 -15.87
CA ILE A 317 -8.79 3.37 -14.95
C ILE A 317 -8.01 2.10 -14.64
N LEU A 318 -6.73 2.10 -14.97
CA LEU A 318 -5.82 1.01 -14.72
C LEU A 318 -4.97 1.31 -13.49
N GLU A 319 -4.79 0.31 -12.64
CA GLU A 319 -3.64 0.21 -11.77
C GLU A 319 -2.49 -0.41 -12.56
N VAL A 320 -1.33 0.25 -12.59
CA VAL A 320 -0.11 -0.25 -13.23
C VAL A 320 1.06 -0.09 -12.25
N SER A 321 1.89 -1.11 -12.06
CA SER A 321 3.10 -0.94 -11.24
C SER A 321 4.12 -0.02 -11.93
N GLY A 322 4.93 0.71 -11.17
CA GLY A 322 5.93 1.65 -11.69
C GLY A 322 7.07 1.00 -12.51
N ASP A 323 7.10 -0.32 -12.60
CA ASP A 323 7.95 -1.13 -13.48
C ASP A 323 7.17 -1.76 -14.66
N GLY A 324 5.87 -1.52 -14.75
CA GLY A 324 4.96 -1.98 -15.82
C GLY A 324 4.57 -3.46 -15.77
N LYS A 325 5.06 -4.24 -14.80
CA LYS A 325 4.87 -5.71 -14.77
C LYS A 325 3.50 -6.17 -14.29
N LYS A 326 2.83 -5.37 -13.47
CA LYS A 326 1.50 -5.68 -12.92
C LYS A 326 0.50 -4.67 -13.41
N GLN A 327 -0.65 -5.15 -13.87
CA GLN A 327 -1.78 -4.30 -14.22
C GLN A 327 -3.10 -4.89 -13.76
N LYS A 328 -4.06 -4.01 -13.45
CA LYS A 328 -5.44 -4.37 -13.10
C LYS A 328 -6.38 -3.23 -13.49
N ALA A 329 -7.53 -3.53 -14.10
CA ALA A 329 -8.59 -2.54 -14.25
C ALA A 329 -9.30 -2.30 -12.90
N LEU A 330 -9.43 -1.04 -12.50
CA LEU A 330 -10.11 -0.63 -11.27
C LEU A 330 -11.54 -0.16 -11.53
N VAL A 331 -11.71 0.69 -12.55
CA VAL A 331 -13.01 1.18 -13.00
C VAL A 331 -13.08 1.04 -14.52
N SER A 332 -14.19 0.54 -15.03
CA SER A 332 -14.37 0.22 -16.44
C SER A 332 -15.64 0.84 -17.00
N SER A 333 -15.76 0.82 -18.33
CA SER A 333 -16.92 1.33 -19.07
C SER A 333 -17.14 2.84 -18.86
N LEU A 334 -16.04 3.58 -18.74
CA LEU A 334 -16.06 5.02 -18.56
C LEU A 334 -16.26 5.74 -19.90
N PRO A 335 -17.05 6.83 -19.93
CA PRO A 335 -17.20 7.66 -21.11
C PRO A 335 -16.03 8.63 -21.24
N LEU A 336 -15.04 8.23 -22.05
CA LEU A 336 -13.93 9.08 -22.48
C LEU A 336 -13.21 9.79 -21.30
N PRO A 337 -12.64 9.04 -20.33
CA PRO A 337 -11.89 9.65 -19.22
C PRO A 337 -10.58 10.28 -19.73
N ASP A 338 -10.13 11.37 -19.09
CA ASP A 338 -8.95 12.12 -19.55
C ASP A 338 -7.96 12.50 -18.45
N GLY A 339 -8.30 13.41 -17.54
CA GLY A 339 -7.44 13.84 -16.44
C GLY A 339 -7.70 13.05 -15.16
N ILE A 340 -6.67 12.73 -14.37
CA ILE A 340 -6.78 12.01 -13.09
C ILE A 340 -5.77 12.52 -12.07
N ASP A 341 -6.19 12.61 -10.81
CA ASP A 341 -5.27 12.78 -9.69
C ASP A 341 -5.82 12.16 -8.39
N VAL A 342 -4.99 12.09 -7.35
CA VAL A 342 -5.35 11.43 -6.07
C VAL A 342 -5.12 12.32 -4.87
N ASP A 343 -6.00 12.20 -3.88
CA ASP A 343 -5.73 12.64 -2.52
C ASP A 343 -5.43 11.42 -1.63
N LYS A 344 -4.17 11.31 -1.20
CA LYS A 344 -3.71 10.19 -0.36
C LYS A 344 -4.34 10.21 1.03
N ALA A 345 -4.66 11.39 1.56
CA ALA A 345 -5.21 11.53 2.91
C ALA A 345 -6.64 10.99 3.02
N SER A 346 -7.50 11.30 2.05
CA SER A 346 -8.86 10.74 1.97
C SER A 346 -8.92 9.36 1.31
N GLY A 347 -7.84 8.93 0.65
CA GLY A 347 -7.81 7.66 -0.09
C GLY A 347 -8.77 7.67 -1.28
N ARG A 348 -8.90 8.81 -1.96
CA ARG A 348 -9.76 8.96 -3.14
C ARG A 348 -8.97 9.38 -4.37
N MET A 349 -9.41 8.89 -5.52
CA MET A 349 -9.01 9.36 -6.84
C MET A 349 -10.12 10.18 -7.47
N PHE A 350 -9.76 11.17 -8.27
CA PHE A 350 -10.66 12.06 -8.98
C PHE A 350 -10.29 12.10 -10.45
N TRP A 351 -11.26 12.10 -11.35
CA TRP A 351 -11.00 12.17 -12.79
C TRP A 351 -12.08 12.92 -13.57
N THR A 352 -11.71 13.39 -14.75
CA THR A 352 -12.61 14.10 -15.67
C THR A 352 -13.09 13.17 -16.79
N HIS A 353 -14.32 13.44 -17.25
CA HIS A 353 -14.88 12.89 -18.48
C HIS A 353 -14.99 13.98 -19.54
N MET A 354 -14.61 13.64 -20.77
CA MET A 354 -14.64 14.57 -21.89
C MET A 354 -16.05 14.85 -22.41
N GLY A 355 -17.01 13.94 -22.24
CA GLY A 355 -18.29 14.06 -22.94
C GLY A 355 -18.13 14.09 -24.47
N ASN A 356 -19.11 14.67 -25.16
CA ASN A 356 -19.07 14.95 -26.58
C ASN A 356 -18.64 16.41 -26.80
N PRO A 357 -17.51 16.67 -27.48
CA PRO A 357 -17.04 18.04 -27.71
C PRO A 357 -18.13 18.97 -28.27
N GLY A 358 -18.31 20.12 -27.61
CA GLY A 358 -19.33 21.11 -27.98
C GLY A 358 -20.69 20.88 -27.31
N LYS A 359 -20.87 19.81 -26.53
CA LYS A 359 -22.05 19.59 -25.69
C LYS A 359 -21.70 19.74 -24.22
N PRO A 360 -22.63 20.24 -23.38
CA PRO A 360 -22.41 20.32 -21.94
C PRO A 360 -22.66 18.96 -21.28
N ASP A 361 -21.94 17.91 -21.67
CA ASP A 361 -22.06 16.54 -21.13
C ASP A 361 -20.73 16.00 -20.59
N GLY A 362 -19.76 16.89 -20.33
CA GLY A 362 -18.58 16.58 -19.53
C GLY A 362 -18.90 16.54 -18.04
N ALA A 363 -18.06 15.86 -17.27
CA ALA A 363 -18.29 15.63 -15.84
C ALA A 363 -16.99 15.36 -15.06
N VAL A 364 -17.07 15.39 -13.73
CA VAL A 364 -15.99 15.02 -12.80
C VAL A 364 -16.49 13.98 -11.81
N TYR A 365 -15.71 12.93 -11.58
CA TYR A 365 -16.05 11.82 -10.70
C TYR A 365 -14.96 11.58 -9.66
N SER A 366 -15.32 10.85 -8.61
CA SER A 366 -14.39 10.32 -7.61
C SER A 366 -14.66 8.85 -7.32
N ALA A 367 -13.66 8.15 -6.79
CA ALA A 367 -13.79 6.79 -6.26
C ALA A 367 -12.73 6.55 -5.18
N LYS A 368 -12.89 5.49 -4.40
CA LYS A 368 -11.78 4.98 -3.57
C LYS A 368 -10.64 4.50 -4.46
N LEU A 369 -9.42 4.46 -3.93
CA LEU A 369 -8.21 4.04 -4.67
C LEU A 369 -8.25 2.61 -5.22
N ASP A 370 -9.18 1.77 -4.74
CA ASP A 370 -9.45 0.41 -5.23
C ASP A 370 -10.49 0.34 -6.36
N GLY A 371 -11.06 1.48 -6.76
CA GLY A 371 -12.09 1.59 -7.81
C GLY A 371 -13.54 1.50 -7.29
N THR A 372 -13.75 1.25 -6.00
CA THR A 372 -15.09 1.17 -5.42
C THR A 372 -15.65 2.55 -5.05
N ASP A 373 -16.95 2.63 -4.75
CA ASP A 373 -17.61 3.85 -4.26
C ASP A 373 -17.45 5.03 -5.24
N VAL A 374 -17.80 4.79 -6.51
CA VAL A 374 -17.81 5.83 -7.56
C VAL A 374 -18.91 6.85 -7.28
N GLN A 375 -18.54 8.12 -7.25
CA GLN A 375 -19.42 9.26 -6.93
C GLN A 375 -19.24 10.38 -7.96
N THR A 376 -20.33 11.05 -8.31
CA THR A 376 -20.29 12.27 -9.13
C THR A 376 -19.87 13.46 -8.27
N VAL A 377 -18.88 14.22 -8.72
CA VAL A 377 -18.42 15.47 -8.10
C VAL A 377 -18.99 16.67 -8.85
N VAL A 378 -18.84 16.68 -10.17
CA VAL A 378 -19.49 17.68 -11.06
C VAL A 378 -20.35 16.90 -12.05
N PRO A 379 -21.67 17.11 -12.07
CA PRO A 379 -22.57 16.38 -12.95
C PRO A 379 -22.48 16.86 -14.40
N GLU A 380 -22.97 16.03 -15.32
CA GLU A 380 -23.25 16.43 -16.70
C GLU A 380 -24.22 17.63 -16.73
N GLY A 381 -24.13 18.46 -17.77
CA GLY A 381 -24.88 19.70 -17.90
C GLY A 381 -24.13 20.95 -17.44
N VAL A 382 -23.01 20.80 -16.73
CA VAL A 382 -22.28 21.92 -16.10
C VAL A 382 -21.04 22.32 -16.89
N ILE A 383 -20.26 21.35 -17.36
CA ILE A 383 -19.02 21.57 -18.10
C ILE A 383 -19.11 20.94 -19.49
N ASN A 384 -18.29 21.40 -20.43
CA ASN A 384 -18.30 20.89 -21.81
C ASN A 384 -17.38 19.68 -21.97
N THR A 385 -16.07 19.89 -21.98
CA THR A 385 -15.06 18.84 -22.19
C THR A 385 -14.02 18.87 -21.09
N GLY A 386 -14.20 18.06 -20.05
CA GLY A 386 -13.23 17.94 -18.96
C GLY A 386 -11.87 17.45 -19.45
N LYS A 387 -10.80 18.14 -19.05
CA LYS A 387 -9.40 17.82 -19.36
C LYS A 387 -8.56 17.63 -18.09
N GLN A 388 -7.25 17.88 -18.12
CA GLN A 388 -6.35 17.61 -17.01
C GLN A 388 -6.96 18.12 -15.69
N LEU A 389 -6.80 17.33 -14.64
CA LEU A 389 -7.26 17.61 -13.30
C LEU A 389 -6.07 17.45 -12.35
N VAL A 390 -5.96 18.36 -11.38
CA VAL A 390 -5.00 18.29 -10.29
C VAL A 390 -5.71 18.44 -8.96
N VAL A 391 -5.27 17.66 -7.97
CA VAL A 391 -5.74 17.71 -6.60
C VAL A 391 -4.86 18.65 -5.79
N GLU A 392 -5.49 19.59 -5.08
CA GLU A 392 -4.82 20.43 -4.09
C GLU A 392 -5.26 19.97 -2.68
N PRO A 393 -4.43 19.15 -1.99
CA PRO A 393 -4.86 18.40 -0.82
C PRO A 393 -5.10 19.28 0.42
N GLU A 394 -4.43 20.42 0.56
CA GLU A 394 -4.55 21.24 1.76
C GLU A 394 -5.87 22.01 1.81
N SER A 395 -6.34 22.58 0.69
CA SER A 395 -7.69 23.19 0.62
C SER A 395 -8.78 22.19 0.27
N LYS A 396 -8.42 20.95 -0.07
CA LYS A 396 -9.34 19.91 -0.55
C LYS A 396 -10.13 20.39 -1.77
N LYS A 397 -9.42 21.00 -2.73
CA LYS A 397 -9.99 21.50 -3.98
C LYS A 397 -9.40 20.76 -5.18
N LEU A 398 -10.24 20.53 -6.17
CA LEU A 398 -9.87 20.03 -7.49
C LEU A 398 -9.78 21.22 -8.44
N TYR A 399 -8.77 21.21 -9.31
CA TYR A 399 -8.63 22.19 -10.38
C TYR A 399 -8.61 21.43 -11.70
N PHE A 400 -9.39 21.88 -12.69
CA PHE A 400 -9.46 21.20 -13.97
C PHE A 400 -9.80 22.15 -15.12
N CYS A 401 -9.42 21.76 -16.33
CA CYS A 401 -9.73 22.51 -17.55
C CYS A 401 -11.01 22.01 -18.22
N ASP A 402 -11.70 22.94 -18.89
CA ASP A 402 -12.82 22.68 -19.79
C ASP A 402 -12.46 23.18 -21.19
N ARG A 403 -12.15 22.24 -22.10
CA ARG A 403 -11.50 22.53 -23.38
C ARG A 403 -12.38 23.34 -24.31
N GLU A 404 -13.51 22.78 -24.73
CA GLU A 404 -14.48 23.46 -25.60
C GLU A 404 -15.31 24.48 -24.83
N GLY A 405 -15.43 24.37 -23.50
CA GLY A 405 -16.05 25.40 -22.68
C GLY A 405 -15.16 26.62 -22.44
N LEU A 406 -13.90 26.61 -22.90
CA LEU A 406 -12.94 27.72 -22.85
C LEU A 406 -12.66 28.23 -21.43
N ARG A 407 -12.64 27.32 -20.44
CA ARG A 407 -12.63 27.67 -19.02
C ARG A 407 -11.63 26.85 -18.21
N VAL A 408 -11.27 27.39 -17.05
CA VAL A 408 -10.59 26.67 -15.95
C VAL A 408 -11.50 26.75 -14.73
N PHE A 409 -11.66 25.62 -14.04
CA PHE A 409 -12.52 25.50 -12.87
C PHE A 409 -11.73 25.11 -11.63
N ARG A 410 -12.32 25.44 -10.48
CA ARG A 410 -11.98 24.92 -9.16
C ARG A 410 -13.24 24.48 -8.42
N VAL A 411 -13.19 23.39 -7.67
CA VAL A 411 -14.34 22.87 -6.91
C VAL A 411 -13.86 22.13 -5.66
N ASN A 412 -14.66 22.07 -4.60
CA ASN A 412 -14.36 21.23 -3.43
C ASN A 412 -14.50 19.74 -3.79
N PHE A 413 -13.86 18.85 -3.01
CA PHE A 413 -13.92 17.40 -3.26
C PHE A 413 -15.33 16.81 -3.27
N ASP A 414 -16.29 17.46 -2.60
CA ASP A 414 -17.70 17.06 -2.54
C ASP A 414 -18.57 17.68 -3.66
N GLY A 415 -17.96 18.46 -4.56
CA GLY A 415 -18.67 19.15 -5.65
C GLY A 415 -19.21 20.52 -5.29
N SER A 416 -19.11 20.94 -4.03
CA SER A 416 -19.53 22.28 -3.59
C SER A 416 -18.57 23.38 -4.08
N GLU A 417 -19.06 24.62 -4.10
CA GLU A 417 -18.28 25.82 -4.46
C GLU A 417 -17.58 25.72 -5.82
N LEU A 418 -18.26 25.17 -6.84
CA LEU A 418 -17.74 25.20 -8.20
C LEU A 418 -17.56 26.65 -8.69
N GLU A 419 -16.33 27.00 -9.00
CA GLU A 419 -15.90 28.35 -9.37
C GLU A 419 -15.19 28.32 -10.73
N THR A 420 -15.54 29.24 -11.62
CA THR A 420 -14.76 29.50 -12.84
C THR A 420 -13.61 30.43 -12.49
N LEU A 421 -12.36 29.98 -12.69
CA LEU A 421 -11.16 30.78 -12.42
C LEU A 421 -10.68 31.59 -13.63
N ILE A 422 -10.92 31.05 -14.83
CA ILE A 422 -10.54 31.64 -16.12
C ILE A 422 -11.67 31.42 -17.11
N LYS A 423 -12.03 32.44 -17.89
CA LYS A 423 -12.91 32.33 -19.05
C LYS A 423 -12.28 33.01 -20.27
N ARG A 424 -12.04 32.25 -21.34
CA ARG A 424 -11.30 32.71 -22.55
C ARG A 424 -12.19 32.98 -23.76
N GLY A 425 -13.49 32.78 -23.62
CA GLY A 425 -14.52 33.08 -24.60
C GLY A 425 -15.89 32.63 -24.11
N ASP A 426 -16.93 32.94 -24.89
CA ASP A 426 -18.28 32.44 -24.68
C ASP A 426 -18.60 31.40 -25.77
N TRP A 427 -18.39 30.11 -25.45
CA TRP A 427 -18.50 29.04 -26.45
C TRP A 427 -19.92 28.87 -27.02
N GLU A 428 -20.95 29.32 -26.30
CA GLU A 428 -22.34 29.27 -26.76
C GLU A 428 -22.65 30.37 -27.78
N LYS A 429 -21.95 31.52 -27.70
CA LYS A 429 -22.18 32.69 -28.57
C LYS A 429 -21.16 32.83 -29.68
N ASP A 430 -19.89 32.62 -29.35
CA ASP A 430 -18.74 32.90 -30.21
C ASP A 430 -18.20 31.63 -30.90
N GLY A 431 -18.74 30.45 -30.54
CA GLY A 431 -18.23 29.15 -30.96
C GLY A 431 -17.02 28.69 -30.15
N PHE A 432 -16.58 27.45 -30.42
CA PHE A 432 -15.49 26.78 -29.71
C PHE A 432 -14.37 26.31 -30.64
N GLU A 433 -14.36 26.69 -31.91
CA GLU A 433 -13.45 26.16 -32.93
C GLU A 433 -12.03 26.75 -32.83
N ASP A 434 -11.88 27.91 -32.19
CA ASP A 434 -10.59 28.55 -31.96
C ASP A 434 -9.78 27.78 -30.90
N GLN A 435 -8.96 26.84 -31.38
CA GLN A 435 -8.10 26.01 -30.54
C GLN A 435 -7.12 26.83 -29.69
N THR A 436 -6.85 28.07 -30.06
CA THR A 436 -5.97 28.95 -29.28
C THR A 436 -6.60 29.38 -27.95
N LYS A 437 -7.92 29.18 -27.80
CA LYS A 437 -8.67 29.44 -26.56
C LYS A 437 -8.86 28.19 -25.69
N TRP A 438 -8.59 26.99 -26.21
CA TRP A 438 -8.80 25.72 -25.52
C TRP A 438 -7.87 25.53 -24.34
N CYS A 439 -8.43 25.56 -23.13
CA CYS A 439 -7.73 25.21 -21.88
C CYS A 439 -7.62 23.68 -21.76
N VAL A 440 -6.43 23.16 -21.47
CA VAL A 440 -6.22 21.69 -21.41
C VAL A 440 -5.48 21.25 -20.16
N GLY A 441 -4.22 21.64 -20.01
CA GLY A 441 -3.39 21.28 -18.87
C GLY A 441 -3.57 22.24 -17.72
N ILE A 442 -3.35 21.76 -16.51
CA ILE A 442 -3.36 22.56 -15.29
C ILE A 442 -2.44 21.99 -14.21
N THR A 443 -1.75 22.87 -13.50
CA THR A 443 -1.07 22.54 -12.25
C THR A 443 -1.15 23.74 -11.29
N VAL A 444 -1.02 23.49 -9.99
CA VAL A 444 -1.17 24.50 -8.93
C VAL A 444 0.06 24.49 -8.06
N SER A 445 0.61 25.68 -7.80
CA SER A 445 1.70 25.89 -6.84
C SER A 445 1.25 26.80 -5.71
N ARG A 446 1.19 26.25 -4.49
CA ARG A 446 0.96 27.03 -3.29
C ARG A 446 2.17 27.86 -2.91
N LYS A 447 3.38 27.33 -3.11
CA LYS A 447 4.64 28.05 -2.85
C LYS A 447 4.63 29.42 -3.53
N TYR A 448 4.13 29.49 -4.76
CA TYR A 448 4.05 30.72 -5.54
C TYR A 448 2.70 31.43 -5.48
N GLY A 449 1.69 30.82 -4.83
CA GLY A 449 0.32 31.33 -4.84
C GLY A 449 -0.28 31.40 -6.25
N LYS A 450 0.13 30.50 -7.15
CA LYS A 450 -0.21 30.54 -8.58
C LYS A 450 -0.76 29.21 -9.07
N PHE A 451 -1.55 29.28 -10.14
CA PHE A 451 -1.81 28.12 -10.99
C PHE A 451 -1.39 28.43 -12.41
N TYR A 452 -1.09 27.37 -13.15
CA TYR A 452 -0.64 27.41 -14.53
C TYR A 452 -1.58 26.58 -15.38
N TRP A 453 -1.84 27.01 -16.61
CA TRP A 453 -2.62 26.22 -17.54
C TRP A 453 -2.10 26.34 -18.96
N THR A 454 -2.32 25.30 -19.76
CA THR A 454 -1.99 25.32 -21.19
C THR A 454 -3.18 25.81 -22.00
N GLN A 455 -2.89 26.56 -23.05
CA GLN A 455 -3.81 26.76 -24.17
C GLN A 455 -3.20 26.15 -25.42
N LYS A 456 -3.98 25.32 -26.11
CA LYS A 456 -3.51 24.67 -27.34
C LYS A 456 -3.19 25.68 -28.44
N GLY A 457 -2.41 25.24 -29.41
CA GLY A 457 -2.36 25.85 -30.73
C GLY A 457 -3.12 24.98 -31.73
N PHE A 458 -3.31 25.48 -32.96
CA PHE A 458 -3.62 24.56 -34.06
C PHE A 458 -2.47 23.57 -34.21
N SER A 459 -2.77 22.34 -34.63
CA SER A 459 -1.75 21.32 -34.87
C SER A 459 -0.60 21.90 -35.71
N LYS A 460 0.63 21.79 -35.19
CA LYS A 460 1.87 22.23 -35.85
C LYS A 460 2.00 23.74 -36.11
N SER A 461 1.18 24.57 -35.47
CA SER A 461 1.17 26.03 -35.75
C SER A 461 2.16 26.86 -34.93
N GLY A 462 2.74 26.30 -33.87
CA GLY A 462 3.57 27.07 -32.94
C GLY A 462 2.77 28.15 -32.20
N LYS A 463 1.45 27.99 -32.05
CA LYS A 463 0.58 28.95 -31.35
C LYS A 463 0.17 28.51 -29.95
N GLY A 464 0.70 27.38 -29.49
CA GLY A 464 0.51 26.88 -28.13
C GLY A 464 1.15 27.81 -27.11
N ARG A 465 0.51 27.91 -25.94
CA ARG A 465 0.89 28.83 -24.86
C ARG A 465 0.68 28.19 -23.50
N ILE A 466 1.47 28.63 -22.53
CA ILE A 466 1.28 28.38 -21.11
C ILE A 466 1.05 29.74 -20.44
N PHE A 467 0.04 29.80 -19.59
CA PHE A 467 -0.29 30.99 -18.81
C PHE A 467 -0.16 30.69 -17.31
N SER A 468 -0.07 31.75 -16.52
CA SER A 468 -0.21 31.70 -15.06
C SER A 468 -1.13 32.80 -14.57
N ALA A 469 -1.75 32.59 -13.41
CA ALA A 469 -2.49 33.59 -12.66
C ALA A 469 -2.42 33.25 -11.16
N ASN A 470 -2.78 34.19 -10.29
CA ASN A 470 -2.81 33.92 -8.85
C ASN A 470 -3.96 32.95 -8.51
N ILE A 471 -3.77 32.10 -7.50
CA ILE A 471 -4.83 31.17 -7.04
C ILE A 471 -6.09 31.94 -6.65
N ASP A 472 -5.91 33.05 -5.94
CA ASP A 472 -6.99 33.94 -5.58
C ASP A 472 -7.17 35.00 -6.67
N THR A 473 -8.42 35.14 -7.12
CA THR A 473 -8.80 36.21 -8.04
C THR A 473 -8.61 37.56 -7.35
N PRO A 474 -7.95 38.56 -7.98
CA PRO A 474 -7.77 39.86 -7.37
C PRO A 474 -9.09 40.52 -6.97
N ALA A 475 -9.06 41.31 -5.89
CA ALA A 475 -10.27 41.90 -5.32
C ALA A 475 -11.01 42.79 -6.33
N GLY A 476 -12.29 42.50 -6.56
CA GLY A 476 -13.15 43.22 -7.50
C GLY A 476 -13.04 42.76 -8.97
N GLU A 477 -12.20 41.77 -9.25
CA GLU A 477 -12.06 41.18 -10.59
C GLU A 477 -12.83 39.85 -10.71
N THR A 478 -13.09 39.42 -11.94
CA THR A 478 -13.78 38.16 -12.27
C THR A 478 -12.93 37.25 -13.15
N ALA A 479 -13.38 36.03 -13.42
CA ALA A 479 -12.71 35.08 -14.32
C ALA A 479 -12.46 35.62 -15.74
N GLU A 480 -13.29 36.56 -16.20
CA GLU A 480 -13.22 37.22 -17.50
C GLU A 480 -12.33 38.47 -17.49
N THR A 481 -12.31 39.18 -16.36
CA THR A 481 -11.76 40.54 -16.26
C THR A 481 -10.46 40.61 -15.49
N ARG A 482 -10.03 39.50 -14.88
CA ARG A 482 -8.83 39.46 -14.06
C ARG A 482 -7.58 39.86 -14.82
N THR A 483 -6.83 40.79 -14.23
CA THR A 483 -5.70 41.48 -14.87
C THR A 483 -4.36 40.81 -14.59
N ASP A 484 -4.35 39.86 -13.66
CA ASP A 484 -3.16 39.12 -13.22
C ASP A 484 -2.81 37.90 -14.11
N ILE A 485 -3.51 37.70 -15.22
CA ILE A 485 -3.18 36.66 -16.21
C ILE A 485 -1.87 37.05 -16.90
N GLN A 486 -0.87 36.18 -16.80
CA GLN A 486 0.45 36.39 -17.39
C GLN A 486 0.79 35.26 -18.35
N LEU A 487 1.31 35.62 -19.53
CA LEU A 487 1.90 34.64 -20.44
C LEU A 487 3.19 34.11 -19.82
N PHE A 488 3.20 32.85 -19.44
CA PHE A 488 4.40 32.18 -18.93
C PHE A 488 5.36 31.87 -20.09
N LEU A 489 4.85 31.22 -21.13
CA LEU A 489 5.62 30.85 -22.32
C LEU A 489 4.70 30.75 -23.53
N GLY A 490 5.16 31.19 -24.70
CA GLY A 490 4.44 31.07 -25.97
C GLY A 490 5.30 30.44 -27.06
N ASN A 491 4.76 30.41 -28.27
CA ASN A 491 5.40 29.78 -29.43
C ASN A 491 5.65 28.28 -29.28
N LEU A 492 4.79 27.60 -28.52
CA LEU A 492 4.88 26.15 -28.30
C LEU A 492 4.09 25.39 -29.37
N PRO A 493 4.45 24.14 -29.67
CA PRO A 493 3.69 23.29 -30.58
C PRO A 493 2.25 23.10 -30.11
N GLU A 494 2.04 22.23 -29.12
CA GLU A 494 0.72 21.83 -28.62
C GLU A 494 0.91 21.36 -27.16
N PRO A 495 1.08 22.30 -26.21
CA PRO A 495 1.34 21.97 -24.83
C PRO A 495 0.07 21.37 -24.21
N ILE A 496 0.21 20.21 -23.57
CA ILE A 496 -0.92 19.45 -23.04
C ILE A 496 -0.90 19.45 -21.53
N ASP A 497 -0.10 18.62 -20.89
CA ASP A 497 -0.16 18.34 -19.45
C ASP A 497 0.94 19.10 -18.71
N LEU A 498 0.67 19.52 -17.47
CA LEU A 498 1.58 20.33 -16.65
C LEU A 498 1.85 19.67 -15.30
N GLU A 499 3.09 19.78 -14.83
CA GLU A 499 3.46 19.45 -13.46
C GLU A 499 4.48 20.46 -12.92
N VAL A 500 4.24 20.96 -11.71
CA VAL A 500 5.14 21.88 -11.01
C VAL A 500 6.00 21.13 -10.01
N ASP A 501 7.31 21.37 -10.06
CA ASP A 501 8.27 20.92 -9.07
C ASP A 501 8.64 22.13 -8.20
N GLU A 502 7.92 22.30 -7.09
CA GLU A 502 8.18 23.37 -6.11
C GLU A 502 9.51 23.20 -5.36
N THR A 503 10.09 21.99 -5.38
CA THR A 503 11.34 21.70 -4.66
C THR A 503 12.53 22.25 -5.43
N ASN A 504 12.53 22.10 -6.76
CA ASN A 504 13.63 22.50 -7.64
C ASN A 504 13.31 23.74 -8.49
N ASP A 505 12.15 24.36 -8.28
CA ASP A 505 11.71 25.55 -9.01
C ASP A 505 11.64 25.31 -10.52
N LEU A 506 10.93 24.25 -10.91
CA LEU A 506 10.77 23.85 -12.30
C LEU A 506 9.29 23.68 -12.65
N LEU A 507 8.95 24.03 -13.89
CA LEU A 507 7.67 23.67 -14.51
C LEU A 507 7.93 22.71 -15.65
N TYR A 508 7.30 21.54 -15.60
CA TYR A 508 7.38 20.50 -16.62
C TYR A 508 6.10 20.48 -17.45
N TRP A 509 6.22 20.11 -18.73
CA TRP A 509 5.05 19.87 -19.58
C TRP A 509 5.30 18.88 -20.70
N THR A 510 4.22 18.28 -21.19
CA THR A 510 4.20 17.51 -22.44
C THR A 510 3.80 18.40 -23.61
N ASP A 511 4.44 18.17 -24.75
CA ASP A 511 4.07 18.81 -26.03
C ASP A 511 3.72 17.73 -27.05
N ARG A 512 2.55 17.85 -27.69
CA ARG A 512 2.15 17.05 -28.85
C ARG A 512 2.64 17.67 -30.15
N GLY A 513 2.44 16.96 -31.26
CA GLY A 513 2.77 17.42 -32.61
C GLY A 513 4.05 16.82 -33.20
N GLU A 514 4.50 17.36 -34.32
CA GLU A 514 5.56 16.73 -35.12
C GLU A 514 6.98 16.95 -34.57
N LEU A 515 7.83 15.97 -34.85
CA LEU A 515 9.27 16.12 -34.67
C LEU A 515 9.82 17.28 -35.53
N PRO A 516 10.84 18.03 -35.05
CA PRO A 516 11.62 17.77 -33.84
C PRO A 516 11.08 18.48 -32.57
N TYR A 517 9.97 19.20 -32.65
CA TYR A 517 9.52 20.10 -31.58
C TYR A 517 8.37 19.55 -30.72
N GLY A 518 7.47 18.76 -31.31
CA GLY A 518 6.41 18.04 -30.59
C GLY A 518 6.81 16.60 -30.26
N ASN A 519 5.93 15.92 -29.52
CA ASN A 519 6.18 14.58 -28.98
C ASN A 519 7.38 14.54 -28.04
N VAL A 520 7.36 15.46 -27.08
CA VAL A 520 8.44 15.72 -26.13
C VAL A 520 7.94 16.00 -24.71
N VAL A 521 8.85 15.87 -23.75
CA VAL A 521 8.72 16.48 -22.42
C VAL A 521 9.72 17.61 -22.33
N ASN A 522 9.25 18.75 -21.85
CA ASN A 522 10.02 19.96 -21.64
C ASN A 522 10.01 20.36 -20.17
N ARG A 523 10.98 21.18 -19.78
CA ARG A 523 10.98 21.88 -18.48
C ARG A 523 11.57 23.28 -18.60
N ALA A 524 11.12 24.18 -17.74
CA ALA A 524 11.64 25.53 -17.61
C ALA A 524 11.85 25.88 -16.13
N ALA A 525 12.82 26.75 -15.85
CA ALA A 525 13.05 27.26 -14.52
C ALA A 525 12.00 28.32 -14.14
N LEU A 526 11.55 28.24 -12.89
CA LEU A 526 10.70 29.22 -12.24
C LEU A 526 11.58 30.20 -11.45
N ASP A 527 11.26 31.48 -11.54
CA ASP A 527 11.86 32.50 -10.70
C ASP A 527 11.39 32.28 -9.25
N PRO A 528 12.29 32.05 -8.27
CA PRO A 528 11.89 31.68 -6.92
C PRO A 528 11.11 32.76 -6.16
N SER A 529 11.10 34.01 -6.65
CA SER A 529 10.37 35.12 -6.01
C SER A 529 8.96 35.29 -6.56
N SER A 530 8.72 34.91 -7.82
CA SER A 530 7.49 35.22 -8.53
C SER A 530 6.76 33.98 -9.06
N GLY A 531 7.42 32.84 -9.20
CA GLY A 531 6.89 31.66 -9.87
C GLY A 531 6.69 31.86 -11.37
N LEU A 532 7.29 32.88 -11.98
CA LEU A 532 7.22 33.13 -13.43
C LEU A 532 8.45 32.53 -14.12
N LEU A 533 8.49 32.61 -15.45
CA LEU A 533 9.60 32.08 -16.23
C LEU A 533 10.91 32.81 -15.86
N ALA A 534 11.88 32.06 -15.34
CA ALA A 534 13.22 32.57 -15.09
C ALA A 534 13.99 32.69 -16.42
N ASN A 535 13.94 33.86 -17.06
CA ASN A 535 14.67 34.13 -18.29
C ASN A 535 16.05 34.72 -18.02
N LYS A 536 17.07 34.13 -18.63
CA LYS A 536 18.40 34.74 -18.79
C LYS A 536 18.59 35.20 -20.22
N GLU A 537 19.05 36.43 -20.38
CA GLU A 537 19.27 37.02 -21.70
C GLU A 537 20.25 36.18 -22.53
N GLY A 538 19.84 35.77 -23.73
CA GLY A 538 20.64 34.93 -24.63
C GLY A 538 20.52 33.42 -24.43
N GLU A 539 19.80 32.95 -23.40
CA GLU A 539 19.54 31.52 -23.18
C GLU A 539 18.16 31.10 -23.75
N LYS A 540 18.02 29.82 -24.09
CA LYS A 540 16.70 29.27 -24.44
C LYS A 540 15.83 29.26 -23.18
N PRO A 541 14.55 29.67 -23.27
CA PRO A 541 13.67 29.78 -22.11
C PRO A 541 13.33 28.41 -21.46
N PHE A 542 13.61 27.30 -22.15
CA PHE A 542 13.33 25.96 -21.65
C PHE A 542 14.23 24.89 -22.27
N GLN A 543 14.23 23.70 -21.66
CA GLN A 543 14.95 22.53 -22.11
C GLN A 543 13.98 21.40 -22.49
N THR A 544 14.17 20.81 -23.67
CA THR A 544 13.56 19.51 -24.00
C THR A 544 14.39 18.39 -23.40
N ILE A 545 13.80 17.61 -22.50
CA ILE A 545 14.50 16.58 -21.72
C ILE A 545 14.24 15.15 -22.23
N ALA A 546 13.09 14.92 -22.87
CA ALA A 546 12.76 13.63 -23.48
C ALA A 546 12.02 13.84 -24.80
N LYS A 547 12.22 12.96 -25.77
CA LYS A 547 11.66 13.04 -27.14
C LYS A 547 11.14 11.69 -27.61
N ASN A 548 10.49 11.67 -28.79
CA ASN A 548 10.02 10.45 -29.47
C ASN A 548 8.95 9.72 -28.65
N PHE A 549 7.90 10.45 -28.26
CA PHE A 549 6.64 9.89 -27.79
C PHE A 549 5.63 9.78 -28.95
N ASN A 550 4.50 9.10 -28.75
CA ASN A 550 3.45 8.99 -29.76
C ASN A 550 2.17 9.73 -29.31
N GLU A 551 2.18 11.05 -29.48
CA GLU A 551 1.20 12.00 -28.93
C GLU A 551 1.25 12.03 -27.38
N ALA A 552 2.36 12.54 -26.83
CA ALA A 552 2.58 12.67 -25.40
C ALA A 552 1.43 13.44 -24.72
N ILE A 553 0.90 12.90 -23.63
CA ILE A 553 -0.22 13.48 -22.90
C ILE A 553 0.07 13.54 -21.41
N GLY A 554 -0.24 12.52 -20.63
CA GLY A 554 -0.11 12.57 -19.17
C GLY A 554 1.34 12.62 -18.71
N LEU A 555 1.57 13.32 -17.60
CA LEU A 555 2.86 13.52 -16.95
C LEU A 555 2.68 13.50 -15.43
N LYS A 556 3.53 12.76 -14.73
CA LYS A 556 3.61 12.84 -13.26
C LYS A 556 5.05 12.72 -12.79
N LEU A 557 5.42 13.51 -11.77
CA LEU A 557 6.73 13.49 -11.14
C LEU A 557 6.69 12.62 -9.87
N ASP A 558 7.66 11.73 -9.71
CA ASP A 558 7.92 10.94 -8.50
C ASP A 558 9.22 11.39 -7.86
N HIS A 559 9.16 12.46 -7.06
CA HIS A 559 10.33 13.00 -6.36
C HIS A 559 10.97 11.98 -5.41
N GLU A 560 10.18 11.09 -4.83
CA GLU A 560 10.67 10.08 -3.89
C GLU A 560 11.57 9.05 -4.58
N SER A 561 11.20 8.64 -5.80
CA SER A 561 11.98 7.66 -6.58
C SER A 561 12.94 8.30 -7.59
N GLY A 562 12.87 9.62 -7.80
CA GLY A 562 13.69 10.34 -8.78
C GLY A 562 13.30 10.12 -10.23
N TYR A 563 12.03 9.79 -10.48
CA TYR A 563 11.51 9.49 -11.82
C TYR A 563 10.43 10.47 -12.27
N LEU A 564 10.25 10.59 -13.58
CA LEU A 564 9.03 11.08 -14.20
C LEU A 564 8.37 9.95 -14.98
N TYR A 565 7.04 9.99 -15.04
CA TYR A 565 6.20 9.06 -15.79
C TYR A 565 5.43 9.82 -16.87
N VAL A 566 5.33 9.22 -18.06
CA VAL A 566 4.67 9.85 -19.21
C VAL A 566 3.80 8.82 -19.92
N THR A 567 2.58 9.19 -20.27
CA THR A 567 1.70 8.39 -21.13
C THR A 567 1.58 9.02 -22.51
N ASP A 568 1.24 8.20 -23.50
CA ASP A 568 0.94 8.66 -24.85
C ASP A 568 -0.30 7.97 -25.44
N LEU A 569 -0.92 8.63 -26.43
CA LEU A 569 -2.12 8.10 -27.09
C LEU A 569 -1.81 6.87 -27.97
N GLY A 570 -0.53 6.56 -28.18
CA GLY A 570 -0.06 5.30 -28.75
C GLY A 570 -0.14 4.10 -27.79
N GLY A 571 -0.77 4.26 -26.63
CA GLY A 571 -1.00 3.15 -25.70
C GLY A 571 0.20 2.85 -24.81
N SER A 572 1.19 3.75 -24.73
CA SER A 572 2.45 3.51 -24.02
C SER A 572 2.57 4.33 -22.73
N LEU A 573 3.20 3.73 -21.72
CA LEU A 573 3.64 4.38 -20.49
C LEU A 573 5.17 4.27 -20.39
N TYR A 574 5.80 5.40 -20.15
CA TYR A 574 7.24 5.56 -20.05
C TYR A 574 7.64 5.99 -18.65
N ARG A 575 8.85 5.61 -18.28
CA ARG A 575 9.58 6.10 -17.11
C ARG A 575 10.90 6.69 -17.57
N ALA A 576 11.29 7.82 -17.01
CA ALA A 576 12.63 8.39 -17.18
C ALA A 576 13.09 8.98 -15.85
N ASN A 577 14.38 9.28 -15.70
CA ASN A 577 14.86 10.13 -14.61
C ASN A 577 14.23 11.52 -14.71
N LEU A 578 14.21 12.29 -13.61
CA LEU A 578 13.66 13.67 -13.60
C LEU A 578 14.33 14.64 -14.60
N ASP A 579 15.53 14.32 -15.09
CA ASP A 579 16.24 15.06 -16.13
C ASP A 579 15.98 14.53 -17.56
N GLY A 580 15.09 13.55 -17.71
CA GLY A 580 14.73 12.89 -18.97
C GLY A 580 15.68 11.78 -19.43
N SER A 581 16.79 11.56 -18.72
CA SER A 581 17.72 10.46 -19.03
C SER A 581 17.11 9.09 -18.70
N ASN A 582 17.69 8.02 -19.26
CA ASN A 582 17.24 6.63 -19.05
C ASN A 582 15.75 6.40 -19.36
N LYS A 583 15.21 7.07 -20.39
CA LYS A 583 13.84 6.84 -20.84
C LYS A 583 13.63 5.39 -21.25
N GLN A 584 12.67 4.74 -20.61
CA GLN A 584 12.26 3.35 -20.86
C GLN A 584 10.75 3.31 -21.07
N ARG A 585 10.31 2.56 -22.08
CA ARG A 585 8.89 2.18 -22.21
C ARG A 585 8.64 1.00 -21.29
N ILE A 586 7.94 1.23 -20.18
CA ILE A 586 7.69 0.22 -19.15
C ILE A 586 6.40 -0.56 -19.41
N TYR A 587 5.47 0.02 -20.17
CA TYR A 587 4.23 -0.62 -20.57
C TYR A 587 3.78 -0.14 -21.96
N SER A 588 3.16 -1.01 -22.74
CA SER A 588 2.55 -0.69 -24.03
C SER A 588 1.42 -1.65 -24.36
N SER A 589 0.35 -1.14 -24.95
CA SER A 589 -0.78 -1.92 -25.45
C SER A 589 -1.25 -1.35 -26.78
N ASP A 590 -1.37 -2.21 -27.80
CA ASP A 590 -1.78 -1.77 -29.15
C ASP A 590 -3.29 -1.48 -29.25
N ASP A 591 -4.07 -1.86 -28.23
CA ASP A 591 -5.53 -1.73 -28.15
C ASP A 591 -5.99 -0.61 -27.19
N ARG A 592 -5.07 0.26 -26.75
CA ARG A 592 -5.36 1.34 -25.79
C ARG A 592 -4.87 2.69 -26.28
N ALA A 593 -5.44 3.74 -25.72
CA ALA A 593 -4.92 5.11 -25.86
C ALA A 593 -4.82 5.73 -24.47
N LEU A 594 -3.61 5.86 -23.94
CA LEU A 594 -3.40 6.26 -22.55
C LEU A 594 -3.40 7.79 -22.42
N ALA A 595 -4.12 8.31 -21.43
CA ALA A 595 -4.26 9.73 -21.12
C ALA A 595 -3.66 10.04 -19.75
N GLY A 596 -4.37 10.75 -18.86
CA GLY A 596 -3.88 11.16 -17.56
C GLY A 596 -3.33 10.00 -16.73
N LEU A 597 -2.33 10.33 -15.89
CA LEU A 597 -1.72 9.39 -14.97
C LEU A 597 -1.43 10.07 -13.62
N THR A 598 -1.43 9.29 -12.54
CA THR A 598 -1.01 9.76 -11.22
C THR A 598 -0.38 8.62 -10.40
N ILE A 599 0.30 8.98 -9.30
CA ILE A 599 1.05 8.06 -8.43
C ILE A 599 0.32 7.92 -7.09
N VAL A 600 0.13 6.69 -6.63
CA VAL A 600 -0.47 6.34 -5.34
C VAL A 600 0.61 6.02 -4.31
#